data_AF-A0A221KHL6-F1
#
_entry.id   AF-A0A221KHL6-F1
#
_cell.length_a   1.000
_cell.length_b   1.000
_cell.length_c   1.000
_cell.angle_alpha   90.00
_cell.angle_beta   90.00
_cell.angle_gamma   90.00
#
_symmetry.space_group_name_H-M   'P 1'
#
loop_
_entity.id
_entity.type
_entity.pdbx_description
1 polymer ?
#
loop_
_entity_poly.entity_id
_entity_poly.type
_entity_poly.pdbx_seq_one_letter_code
_entity_poly.pdbx_strand_id
1 'polypeptide(L)'
;MHPPPLRTDLLTQHQAARGDEVEDVSALLMHHFEPSAGSPEAARAVAHTVAVACLGDNHLWQDLLFENRQQLNALLRHWFPSLVAKNTGDMKWKKFFYRQLCEAAEVLICKSPSCEVCTDYVQCFETPEPARPTPAVAWLTPLPSTVHPAPQRPMN
;
A
#
# COMPACT_ATOMS: atom_id res chain seq x y z
N MET A 1 -5.52 -0.48 -13.13
CA MET A 1 -5.78 -1.09 -11.81
C MET A 1 -6.33 0.00 -10.90
N HIS A 2 -7.43 -0.23 -10.19
CA HIS A 2 -8.04 0.76 -9.28
C HIS A 2 -7.57 0.55 -7.83
N PRO A 3 -7.59 1.59 -6.97
CA PRO A 3 -7.29 1.43 -5.55
C PRO A 3 -8.27 0.47 -4.85
N PRO A 4 -7.81 -0.39 -3.92
CA PRO A 4 -8.71 -1.26 -3.16
C PRO A 4 -9.60 -0.48 -2.17
N PRO A 5 -10.77 -1.03 -1.79
CA PRO A 5 -11.61 -0.44 -0.75
C PRO A 5 -10.95 -0.51 0.63
N LEU A 6 -11.29 0.44 1.52
CA LEU A 6 -10.77 0.56 2.89
C LEU A 6 -11.89 0.27 3.91
N ARG A 7 -11.53 -0.22 5.11
CA ARG A 7 -12.50 -0.42 6.22
C ARG A 7 -12.93 0.93 6.84
N THR A 8 -14.22 1.07 7.18
CA THR A 8 -14.87 2.36 7.52
C THR A 8 -14.66 2.84 8.97
N ASP A 9 -14.13 2.01 9.87
CA ASP A 9 -13.93 2.30 11.30
C ASP A 9 -12.58 2.99 11.63
N LEU A 10 -11.85 3.41 10.60
CA LEU A 10 -10.51 4.01 10.64
C LEU A 10 -10.37 5.36 11.41
N LEU A 11 -11.29 5.79 12.29
CA LEU A 11 -11.41 7.21 12.69
C LEU A 11 -11.33 7.53 14.19
N THR A 12 -10.39 7.00 14.97
CA THR A 12 -9.97 7.64 16.24
C THR A 12 -8.59 7.08 16.67
N GLN A 13 -7.46 7.76 16.47
CA GLN A 13 -6.86 8.75 17.37
C GLN A 13 -5.70 9.48 16.64
N HIS A 14 -5.61 10.82 16.74
CA HIS A 14 -4.58 11.75 16.17
C HIS A 14 -4.73 12.16 14.68
N GLN A 15 -5.72 13.01 14.38
CA GLN A 15 -6.03 13.44 13.00
C GLN A 15 -4.93 14.27 12.29
N ALA A 16 -4.05 14.99 12.99
CA ALA A 16 -2.96 15.76 12.38
C ALA A 16 -1.76 14.88 12.01
N ALA A 17 -1.26 14.08 12.97
CA ALA A 17 -0.17 13.13 12.73
C ALA A 17 -0.53 12.08 11.68
N ARG A 18 -1.81 11.69 11.58
CA ARG A 18 -2.30 10.76 10.56
C ARG A 18 -2.36 11.35 9.16
N GLY A 19 -2.50 12.67 9.02
CA GLY A 19 -2.43 13.34 7.73
C GLY A 19 -1.01 13.36 7.18
N ASP A 20 -0.06 13.76 8.02
CA ASP A 20 1.37 13.77 7.69
C ASP A 20 1.86 12.36 7.34
N GLU A 21 1.45 11.36 8.11
CA GLU A 21 1.79 9.96 7.87
C GLU A 21 1.30 9.43 6.51
N VAL A 22 0.07 9.79 6.11
CA VAL A 22 -0.49 9.38 4.82
C VAL A 22 0.27 10.04 3.68
N GLU A 23 0.62 11.33 3.81
CA GLU A 23 1.39 12.04 2.80
C GLU A 23 2.81 11.46 2.68
N ASP A 24 3.48 11.20 3.80
CA ASP A 24 4.83 10.62 3.84
C ASP A 24 4.87 9.25 3.16
N VAL A 25 3.95 8.33 3.52
CA VAL A 25 3.87 7.01 2.89
C VAL A 25 3.50 7.12 1.40
N SER A 26 2.59 8.04 1.05
CA SER A 26 2.22 8.27 -0.36
C SER A 26 3.41 8.76 -1.19
N ALA A 27 4.18 9.70 -0.64
CA ALA A 27 5.39 10.23 -1.26
C ALA A 27 6.48 9.15 -1.41
N LEU A 28 6.68 8.33 -0.36
CA LEU A 28 7.58 7.16 -0.43
C LEU A 28 7.18 6.21 -1.55
N LEU A 29 5.90 5.85 -1.66
CA LEU A 29 5.42 4.95 -2.70
C LEU A 29 5.60 5.57 -4.10
N MET A 30 5.24 6.84 -4.26
CA MET A 30 5.38 7.55 -5.54
C MET A 30 6.84 7.75 -5.96
N HIS A 31 7.77 7.87 -5.02
CA HIS A 31 9.21 7.87 -5.32
C HIS A 31 9.66 6.57 -6.00
N HIS A 32 8.95 5.48 -5.74
CA HIS A 32 9.23 4.15 -6.27
C HIS A 32 8.28 3.71 -7.40
N PHE A 33 7.45 4.62 -7.92
CA PHE A 33 6.50 4.35 -8.99
C PHE A 33 7.19 3.86 -10.28
N GLU A 34 6.65 2.79 -10.86
CA GLU A 34 7.05 2.24 -12.16
C GLU A 34 6.21 2.82 -13.31
N PRO A 35 6.77 3.68 -14.18
CA PRO A 35 6.02 4.34 -15.25
C PRO A 35 5.36 3.38 -16.24
N SER A 36 5.91 2.18 -16.44
CA SER A 36 5.33 1.17 -17.32
C SER A 36 4.08 0.48 -16.74
N ALA A 37 3.80 0.64 -15.44
CA ALA A 37 2.66 0.01 -14.77
C ALA A 37 1.31 0.67 -15.09
N GLY A 38 1.29 1.97 -15.41
CA GLY A 38 0.07 2.71 -15.69
C GLY A 38 0.24 4.22 -15.59
N SER A 39 -0.88 4.96 -15.51
CA SER A 39 -0.81 6.43 -15.40
C SER A 39 -0.37 6.87 -14.00
N PRO A 40 0.33 8.02 -13.87
CA PRO A 40 0.69 8.59 -12.58
C PRO A 40 -0.51 8.88 -11.67
N GLU A 41 -1.67 9.20 -12.25
CA GLU A 41 -2.90 9.45 -11.50
C GLU A 41 -3.42 8.17 -10.84
N ALA A 42 -3.41 7.06 -11.59
CA ALA A 42 -3.78 5.76 -11.05
C ALA A 42 -2.78 5.29 -9.97
N ALA A 43 -1.48 5.50 -10.21
CA ALA A 43 -0.44 5.20 -9.22
C ALA A 43 -0.63 6.01 -7.94
N ARG A 44 -0.93 7.31 -8.04
CA ARG A 44 -1.17 8.19 -6.89
C ARG A 44 -2.41 7.76 -6.12
N ALA A 45 -3.48 7.36 -6.80
CA ALA A 45 -4.67 6.83 -6.16
C ALA A 45 -4.36 5.54 -5.39
N VAL A 46 -3.58 4.61 -5.98
CA VAL A 46 -3.14 3.38 -5.32
C VAL A 46 -2.24 3.69 -4.13
N ALA A 47 -1.25 4.58 -4.29
CA ALA A 47 -0.34 4.99 -3.23
C ALA A 47 -1.08 5.58 -2.03
N HIS A 48 -1.99 6.52 -2.29
CA HIS A 48 -2.82 7.13 -1.26
C HIS A 48 -3.68 6.09 -0.52
N THR A 49 -4.30 5.16 -1.24
CA THR A 49 -5.09 4.10 -0.61
C THR A 49 -4.24 3.17 0.26
N VAL A 50 -3.06 2.78 -0.21
CA VAL A 50 -2.12 1.98 0.60
C VAL A 50 -1.68 2.75 1.85
N ALA A 51 -1.40 4.04 1.72
CA ALA A 51 -1.02 4.91 2.82
C ALA A 51 -2.14 5.03 3.87
N VAL A 52 -3.39 5.26 3.45
CA VAL A 52 -4.53 5.31 4.37
C VAL A 52 -4.76 3.97 5.07
N ALA A 53 -4.59 2.83 4.39
CA ALA A 53 -4.69 1.52 5.02
C ALA A 53 -3.58 1.24 6.05
N CYS A 54 -2.44 1.94 5.97
CA CYS A 54 -1.41 1.84 7.00
C CYS A 54 -1.90 2.31 8.37
N LEU A 55 -2.86 3.24 8.39
CA LEU A 55 -3.47 3.76 9.61
C LEU A 55 -4.40 2.80 10.36
N GLY A 56 -4.69 1.61 9.80
CA GLY A 56 -5.49 0.58 10.45
C GLY A 56 -4.68 -0.25 11.44
N ASP A 57 -5.36 -0.94 12.36
CA ASP A 57 -4.70 -1.77 13.38
C ASP A 57 -4.39 -3.20 12.90
N ASN A 58 -4.95 -3.62 11.75
CA ASN A 58 -4.76 -4.99 11.24
C ASN A 58 -3.49 -5.09 10.36
N HIS A 59 -3.25 -6.28 9.81
CA HIS A 59 -2.26 -6.39 8.74
C HIS A 59 -2.71 -5.59 7.52
N LEU A 60 -1.76 -4.96 6.82
CA LEU A 60 -2.05 -4.09 5.68
C LEU A 60 -2.92 -4.75 4.61
N TRP A 61 -2.69 -6.05 4.34
CA TRP A 61 -3.49 -6.78 3.37
C TRP A 61 -4.95 -6.94 3.83
N GLN A 62 -5.22 -7.05 5.13
CA GLN A 62 -6.58 -7.11 5.69
C GLN A 62 -7.26 -5.74 5.62
N ASP A 63 -6.54 -4.66 5.93
CA ASP A 63 -7.08 -3.29 5.85
C ASP A 63 -7.36 -2.85 4.41
N LEU A 64 -6.66 -3.44 3.44
CA LEU A 64 -6.90 -3.31 1.99
C LEU A 64 -7.91 -4.35 1.46
N LEU A 65 -8.50 -5.16 2.33
CA LEU A 65 -9.50 -6.18 1.98
C LEU A 65 -9.01 -7.23 0.96
N PHE A 66 -7.71 -7.49 0.92
CA PHE A 66 -7.15 -8.62 0.20
C PHE A 66 -7.38 -9.94 0.97
N GLU A 67 -7.41 -11.05 0.24
CA GLU A 67 -7.58 -12.38 0.83
C GLU A 67 -6.32 -12.85 1.57
N ASN A 68 -5.16 -12.38 1.10
CA ASN A 68 -3.87 -12.80 1.62
C ASN A 68 -2.76 -11.78 1.29
N ARG A 69 -1.60 -11.98 1.91
CA ARG A 69 -0.40 -11.16 1.69
C ARG A 69 0.10 -11.22 0.25
N GLN A 70 -0.11 -12.32 -0.47
CA GLN A 70 0.36 -12.49 -1.85
C GLN A 70 -0.33 -11.52 -2.81
N GLN A 71 -1.62 -11.25 -2.61
CA GLN A 71 -2.37 -10.24 -3.38
C GLN A 71 -1.81 -8.83 -3.16
N LEU A 72 -1.52 -8.46 -1.90
CA LEU A 72 -0.82 -7.21 -1.59
C LEU A 72 0.56 -7.16 -2.25
N ASN A 73 1.34 -8.24 -2.17
CA ASN A 73 2.65 -8.32 -2.83
C ASN A 73 2.54 -8.14 -4.35
N ALA A 74 1.51 -8.68 -5.00
CA ALA A 74 1.28 -8.51 -6.43
C ALA A 74 0.97 -7.05 -6.78
N LEU A 75 0.10 -6.39 -6.01
CA LEU A 75 -0.19 -4.96 -6.15
C LEU A 75 1.09 -4.12 -6.05
N LEU A 76 1.89 -4.33 -5.00
CA LEU A 76 3.11 -3.56 -4.75
C LEU A 76 4.19 -3.85 -5.80
N ARG A 77 4.32 -5.09 -6.27
CA ARG A 77 5.28 -5.42 -7.35
C ARG A 77 4.90 -4.78 -8.68
N HIS A 78 3.62 -4.64 -8.95
CA HIS A 78 3.17 -4.01 -10.18
C HIS A 78 3.45 -2.51 -10.19
N TRP A 79 3.05 -1.79 -9.13
CA TRP A 79 3.14 -0.33 -9.09
C TRP A 79 4.48 0.21 -8.54
N PHE A 80 5.11 -0.51 -7.62
CA PHE A 80 6.29 -0.06 -6.85
C PHE A 80 7.40 -1.14 -6.78
N PRO A 81 7.81 -1.75 -7.90
CA PRO A 81 8.73 -2.90 -7.93
C PRO A 81 10.07 -2.63 -7.25
N SER A 82 10.62 -1.41 -7.41
CA SER A 82 11.92 -1.04 -6.81
C SER A 82 11.84 -0.97 -5.27
N LEU A 83 10.70 -0.60 -4.71
CA LEU A 83 10.47 -0.65 -3.27
C LEU A 83 10.33 -2.10 -2.77
N VAL A 84 9.66 -2.96 -3.55
CA VAL A 84 9.54 -4.38 -3.20
C VAL A 84 10.91 -5.07 -3.19
N ALA A 85 11.77 -4.76 -4.15
CA ALA A 85 13.12 -5.31 -4.23
C ALA A 85 13.99 -4.97 -2.99
N LYS A 86 13.68 -3.86 -2.30
CA LYS A 86 14.35 -3.47 -1.05
C LYS A 86 13.88 -4.26 0.18
N ASN A 87 12.68 -4.84 0.17
CA ASN A 87 12.15 -5.64 1.29
C ASN A 87 12.63 -7.10 1.22
N THR A 88 13.94 -7.31 1.27
CA THR A 88 14.57 -8.63 1.09
C THR A 88 14.28 -9.63 2.20
N GLY A 89 14.03 -9.15 3.43
CA GLY A 89 13.76 -10.00 4.60
C GLY A 89 12.28 -10.36 4.79
N ASP A 90 11.38 -9.99 3.88
CA ASP A 90 9.93 -10.16 4.02
C ASP A 90 9.35 -9.49 5.28
N MET A 91 9.89 -8.33 5.65
CA MET A 91 9.39 -7.50 6.75
C MET A 91 7.91 -7.14 6.52
N LYS A 92 7.11 -7.08 7.60
CA LYS A 92 5.71 -6.63 7.51
C LYS A 92 5.64 -5.26 6.84
N TRP A 93 4.79 -5.11 5.81
CA TRP A 93 4.79 -3.93 4.94
C TRP A 93 4.69 -2.59 5.67
N LYS A 94 3.78 -2.45 6.65
CA LYS A 94 3.67 -1.23 7.46
C LYS A 94 5.01 -0.90 8.14
N LYS A 95 5.58 -1.86 8.86
CA LYS A 95 6.89 -1.72 9.53
C LYS A 95 8.00 -1.37 8.52
N PHE A 96 7.99 -2.00 7.34
CA PHE A 96 8.95 -1.71 6.29
C PHE A 96 8.84 -0.26 5.77
N PHE A 97 7.63 0.23 5.51
CA PHE A 97 7.42 1.62 5.06
C PHE A 97 7.93 2.64 6.09
N TYR A 98 7.56 2.51 7.37
CA TYR A 98 8.08 3.43 8.40
C TYR A 98 9.59 3.34 8.57
N ARG A 99 10.18 2.14 8.41
CA ARG A 99 11.64 2.01 8.40
C ARG A 99 12.26 2.79 7.24
N GLN A 100 11.69 2.72 6.03
CA GLN A 100 12.17 3.50 4.88
C GLN A 100 12.04 5.01 5.12
N LEU A 101 10.94 5.46 5.71
CA LEU A 101 10.75 6.88 6.06
C LEU A 101 11.79 7.36 7.09
N CYS A 102 12.06 6.58 8.12
CA CYS A 102 13.06 6.95 9.11
C CYS A 102 14.49 6.88 8.57
N GLU A 103 14.80 5.92 7.69
CA GLU A 103 16.08 5.89 6.97
C GLU A 103 16.27 7.15 6.13
N ALA A 104 15.23 7.60 5.41
CA ALA A 104 15.26 8.83 4.63
C ALA A 104 15.38 10.10 5.50
N ALA A 105 14.84 10.07 6.72
CA ALA A 105 14.94 11.13 7.71
C ALA A 105 16.23 11.07 8.56
N GLU A 106 17.13 10.13 8.29
CA GLU A 106 18.36 9.87 9.07
C GLU A 106 18.08 9.58 10.57
N VAL A 107 16.89 9.06 10.87
CA VAL A 107 16.46 8.69 12.23
C VAL A 107 16.80 7.23 12.51
N LEU A 108 17.61 7.01 13.55
CA LEU A 108 17.94 5.68 14.05
C LEU A 108 16.79 5.10 14.89
N ILE A 109 15.92 4.28 14.29
CA ILE A 109 14.92 3.50 15.04
C ILE A 109 15.56 2.30 15.74
N CYS A 110 16.46 1.60 15.05
CA CYS A 110 17.06 0.36 15.54
C CYS A 110 18.53 0.59 15.89
N LYS A 111 18.94 0.21 17.10
CA LYS A 111 20.35 0.29 17.55
C LYS A 111 21.16 -0.98 17.28
N SER A 112 20.50 -2.03 16.79
CA SER A 112 21.14 -3.31 16.49
C SER A 112 22.02 -3.19 15.24
N PRO A 113 23.24 -3.78 15.22
CA PRO A 113 24.11 -3.76 14.05
C PRO A 113 23.55 -4.52 12.84
N SER A 114 22.60 -5.43 13.06
CA SER A 114 21.81 -6.08 12.00
C SER A 114 20.40 -6.41 12.51
N CYS A 115 19.45 -6.59 11.59
CA CYS A 115 18.09 -7.02 11.95
C CYS A 115 18.10 -8.38 12.64
N GLU A 116 18.93 -9.31 12.19
CA GLU A 116 18.98 -10.72 12.64
C GLU A 116 19.34 -10.88 14.13
N VAL A 117 20.10 -9.94 14.70
CA VAL A 117 20.48 -9.96 16.13
C VAL A 117 19.64 -9.01 16.99
N CYS A 118 18.63 -8.35 16.40
CA CYS A 118 17.72 -7.48 17.11
C CYS A 118 16.72 -8.31 17.93
N THR A 119 16.54 -7.97 19.21
CA THR A 119 15.55 -8.64 20.09
C THR A 119 14.11 -8.51 19.57
N ASP A 120 13.82 -7.47 18.79
CA ASP A 120 12.50 -7.21 18.20
C ASP A 120 12.35 -7.80 16.79
N TYR A 121 13.34 -8.57 16.30
CA TYR A 121 13.32 -9.20 14.97
C TYR A 121 12.00 -9.93 14.72
N VAL A 122 11.60 -10.76 15.68
CA VAL A 122 10.36 -11.56 15.65
C VAL A 122 9.14 -10.67 15.38
N GLN A 123 9.01 -9.53 16.05
CA GLN A 123 7.88 -8.63 15.86
C GLN A 123 7.82 -7.99 14.46
N CYS A 124 8.99 -7.76 13.86
CA CYS A 124 9.15 -7.15 12.54
C CYS A 124 8.94 -8.14 11.39
N PHE A 125 9.30 -9.41 11.59
CA PHE A 125 9.42 -10.42 10.53
C PHE A 125 8.51 -11.65 10.69
N GLU A 126 7.81 -11.84 11.82
CA GLU A 126 6.90 -12.99 11.99
C GLU A 126 5.81 -13.07 10.92
N THR A 127 5.60 -14.28 10.42
CA THR A 127 4.53 -14.65 9.48
C THR A 127 3.20 -14.82 10.23
N PRO A 128 2.08 -14.29 9.73
CA PRO A 128 0.78 -14.53 10.35
C PRO A 128 0.35 -16.00 10.26
N GLU A 129 -0.46 -16.43 11.23
CA GLU A 129 -1.29 -17.65 11.13
C GLU A 129 -2.04 -17.74 9.79
N PRO A 130 -2.36 -18.95 9.29
CA PRO A 130 -3.07 -19.12 8.03
C PRO A 130 -4.41 -18.39 8.04
N ALA A 131 -4.69 -17.68 6.96
CA ALA A 131 -5.92 -16.90 6.80
C ALA A 131 -7.17 -17.80 6.89
N ARG A 132 -8.16 -17.36 7.66
CA ARG A 132 -9.51 -17.94 7.69
C ARG A 132 -10.21 -17.64 6.34
N PRO A 133 -10.96 -18.58 5.74
CA PRO A 133 -11.62 -18.34 4.46
C PRO A 133 -12.71 -17.25 4.60
N THR A 134 -12.61 -16.22 3.77
CA THR A 134 -13.62 -15.17 3.56
C THR A 134 -14.04 -15.13 2.09
N PRO A 135 -15.27 -14.74 1.75
CA PRO A 135 -15.77 -14.82 0.37
C PRO A 135 -15.04 -13.82 -0.55
N ALA A 136 -14.75 -14.28 -1.76
CA ALA A 136 -13.98 -13.58 -2.78
C ALA A 136 -14.66 -12.28 -3.27
N VAL A 137 -13.90 -11.19 -3.39
CA VAL A 137 -14.31 -10.02 -4.17
C VAL A 137 -13.36 -9.86 -5.38
N ALA A 138 -13.95 -9.79 -6.56
CA ALA A 138 -13.25 -9.81 -7.84
C ALA A 138 -12.77 -8.40 -8.24
N TRP A 139 -11.46 -8.15 -8.16
CA TRP A 139 -10.84 -6.86 -8.54
C TRP A 139 -9.89 -6.96 -9.76
N LEU A 140 -10.03 -8.02 -10.56
CA LEU A 140 -9.25 -8.27 -11.79
C LEU A 140 -10.10 -8.16 -13.06
N THR A 141 -11.09 -7.26 -13.12
CA THR A 141 -11.77 -6.93 -14.37
C THR A 141 -11.25 -5.62 -14.94
N PRO A 142 -10.77 -5.59 -16.20
CA PRO A 142 -10.51 -4.33 -16.90
C PRO A 142 -11.84 -3.58 -17.14
N LEU A 143 -11.80 -2.26 -17.00
CA LEU A 143 -12.96 -1.37 -17.18
C LEU A 143 -13.56 -1.56 -18.59
N PRO A 144 -14.88 -1.64 -18.76
CA PRO A 144 -15.48 -1.49 -20.08
C PRO A 144 -15.26 -0.05 -20.56
N SER A 145 -14.60 0.10 -21.70
CA SER A 145 -14.45 1.39 -22.39
C SER A 145 -15.84 1.95 -22.68
N THR A 146 -16.27 2.95 -21.89
CA THR A 146 -17.46 3.72 -22.22
C THR A 146 -17.11 4.65 -23.37
N VAL A 147 -17.50 4.25 -24.58
CA VAL A 147 -17.53 5.14 -25.74
C VAL A 147 -18.60 6.19 -25.47
N HIS A 148 -18.19 7.42 -25.18
CA HIS A 148 -19.10 8.56 -25.16
C HIS A 148 -19.66 8.78 -26.57
N PRO A 149 -20.99 8.85 -26.77
CA PRO A 149 -21.54 9.29 -28.05
C PRO A 149 -21.30 10.79 -28.24
N ALA A 150 -20.90 11.17 -29.46
CA ALA A 150 -20.66 12.54 -29.85
C ALA A 150 -21.93 13.41 -29.72
N PRO A 151 -21.82 14.69 -29.33
CA PRO A 151 -22.97 15.58 -29.26
C PRO A 151 -23.51 15.87 -30.67
N GLN A 152 -24.77 15.54 -30.91
CA GLN A 152 -25.46 15.88 -32.14
C GLN A 152 -25.69 17.40 -32.20
N ARG A 153 -25.19 18.02 -33.26
CA ARG A 153 -25.39 19.44 -33.57
C ARG A 153 -26.82 19.62 -34.10
N PRO A 154 -27.64 20.55 -33.58
CA PRO A 154 -28.95 20.81 -34.16
C PRO A 154 -28.78 21.44 -35.55
N MET A 155 -29.49 20.89 -36.53
CA MET A 155 -29.57 21.40 -37.90
C MET A 155 -30.73 22.39 -37.96
N ASN A 156 -30.46 23.61 -38.41
CA ASN A 156 -31.45 24.58 -38.88
C ASN A 156 -31.47 24.51 -40.42
#